data_AF-A0A849QF57-F1
#
_entry.id   AF-A0A849QF57-F1
#
_cell.length_a   1.000
_cell.length_b   1.000
_cell.length_c   1.000
_cell.angle_alpha   90.00
_cell.angle_beta   90.00
_cell.angle_gamma   90.00
#
_symmetry.space_group_name_H-M   'P 1'
#
loop_
_entity.id
_entity.type
_entity.pdbx_description
1 polymer ?
#
loop_
_entity_poly.entity_id
_entity_poly.type
_entity_poly.pdbx_seq_one_letter_code
_entity_poly.pdbx_strand_id
1 'polypeptide(L)' 'MKMKDLQEIRTDLHLLMDYEVVVFGSYASKKAYSRSDIDIAVLTKKRDRTRCIEIWTEMLGKVPEGYDLKI' A
#
# COMPACT_ATOMS: atom_id res chain seq x y z
N MET A 1 2.77 -19.16 6.45
CA MET A 1 2.43 -18.41 5.22
C MET A 1 3.72 -17.83 4.66
N LYS A 2 3.98 -18.00 3.36
CA LYS A 2 5.17 -17.44 2.71
C LYS A 2 4.95 -15.92 2.54
N MET A 3 6.00 -15.10 2.70
CA MET A 3 5.91 -13.68 2.37
C MET A 3 5.66 -13.52 0.86
N LYS A 4 4.77 -12.58 0.51
CA LYS A 4 4.49 -12.24 -0.88
C LYS A 4 5.74 -11.67 -1.54
N ASP A 5 5.97 -12.00 -2.80
CA ASP A 5 6.97 -11.33 -3.63
C ASP A 5 6.42 -10.04 -4.28
N LEU A 6 7.31 -9.28 -4.92
CA LEU A 6 6.93 -8.00 -5.54
C LEU A 6 5.94 -8.15 -6.71
N GLN A 7 5.91 -9.28 -7.41
CA GLN A 7 4.95 -9.48 -8.50
C GLN A 7 3.56 -9.79 -7.95
N GLU A 8 3.49 -10.57 -6.87
CA GLU A 8 2.24 -10.80 -6.12
C GLU A 8 1.69 -9.46 -5.59
N ILE A 9 2.55 -8.64 -4.96
CA ILE A 9 2.17 -7.31 -4.46
C ILE A 9 1.67 -6.40 -5.58
N ARG A 10 2.35 -6.40 -6.74
CA ARG A 10 1.95 -5.60 -7.89
C ARG A 10 0.60 -6.03 -8.47
N THR A 11 0.32 -7.33 -8.44
CA THR A 11 -0.97 -7.89 -8.88
C THR A 11 -2.09 -7.47 -7.93
N ASP A 12 -1.87 -7.64 -6.62
CA ASP A 12 -2.85 -7.29 -5.60
C ASP A 12 -3.20 -5.79 -5.58
N LEU A 13 -2.20 -4.94 -5.81
CA LEU A 13 -2.34 -3.49 -5.78
C LEU A 13 -2.60 -2.89 -7.17
N HIS A 14 -3.05 -3.69 -8.15
CA HIS A 14 -3.31 -3.22 -9.50
C HIS A 14 -4.30 -2.05 -9.56
N LEU A 15 -5.25 -1.98 -8.63
CA LEU A 15 -6.20 -0.86 -8.51
C LEU A 15 -5.53 0.50 -8.25
N LEU A 16 -4.27 0.51 -7.79
CA LEU A 16 -3.46 1.70 -7.54
C LEU A 16 -2.56 2.05 -8.73
N MET A 17 -2.70 1.41 -9.89
CA MET A 17 -1.79 1.59 -11.04
C MET A 17 -1.68 3.03 -11.56
N ASP A 18 -2.71 3.85 -11.33
CA ASP A 18 -2.73 5.27 -11.72
C ASP A 18 -2.00 6.18 -10.71
N TYR A 19 -1.56 5.62 -9.59
CA TYR A 19 -0.79 6.32 -8.57
C TYR A 19 0.67 5.88 -8.59
N GLU A 20 1.55 6.79 -8.18
CA GLU A 20 2.91 6.41 -7.80
C GLU A 20 2.87 5.80 -6.41
N VAL A 21 3.40 4.58 -6.27
CA VAL A 21 3.30 3.80 -5.03
C VAL A 21 4.67 3.31 -4.61
N VAL A 22 4.95 3.40 -3.30
CA VAL A 22 6.21 2.97 -2.71
C VAL A 22 5.93 1.96 -1.60
N VAL A 23 6.64 0.82 -1.64
CA VAL A 23 6.69 -0.13 -0.52
C VAL A 23 7.73 0.38 0.48
N PHE A 24 7.36 0.47 1.75
CA PHE A 24 8.27 0.92 2.81
C PHE A 24 8.22 0.00 4.03
N GLY A 25 8.82 0.44 5.13
CA GLY A 25 8.71 -0.25 6.42
C GLY A 25 9.45 -1.59 6.51
N SER A 26 8.86 -2.52 7.25
CA SER A 26 9.52 -3.77 7.64
C SER A 26 9.76 -4.71 6.44
N TYR A 27 8.85 -4.72 5.46
CA TYR A 27 8.99 -5.50 4.23
C TYR A 27 10.17 -5.02 3.40
N ALA A 28 10.23 -3.72 3.11
CA ALA A 28 11.31 -3.11 2.32
C ALA A 28 12.70 -3.30 2.98
N SER A 29 12.76 -3.31 4.31
CA SER A 29 13.99 -3.51 5.08
C SER A 29 14.36 -4.97 5.33
N LYS A 30 13.61 -5.94 4.78
CA LYS A 30 13.80 -7.40 4.98
C LYS A 30 13.71 -7.83 6.45
N LYS A 31 12.95 -7.09 7.27
CA LYS A 31 12.69 -7.37 8.68
C LYS A 31 11.25 -7.80 8.97
N ALA A 32 10.41 -7.87 7.93
CA ALA A 32 9.04 -8.37 8.05
C ALA A 32 9.00 -9.86 8.42
N TYR A 33 8.00 -10.23 9.20
CA TYR A 33 7.66 -11.62 9.51
C TYR A 33 6.45 -12.03 8.69
N SER A 34 6.14 -13.32 8.64
CA SER A 34 5.00 -13.85 7.86
C SER A 34 3.62 -13.31 8.28
N ARG A 35 3.52 -12.67 9.44
CA ARG A 35 2.31 -12.04 9.99
C ARG A 35 2.33 -10.52 9.90
N SER A 36 3.40 -9.93 9.37
CA SER A 36 3.53 -8.49 9.22
C SER A 36 2.69 -8.04 8.03
N ASP A 37 2.00 -6.92 8.19
CA ASP A 37 1.43 -6.19 7.07
C ASP A 37 2.55 -5.60 6.20
N ILE A 38 2.22 -5.31 4.95
CA ILE A 38 3.10 -4.64 3.99
C ILE A 38 2.70 -3.17 3.94
N ASP A 39 3.61 -2.29 4.38
CA ASP A 39 3.39 -0.85 4.39
C ASP A 39 3.52 -0.25 2.97
N ILE A 40 2.47 0.44 2.52
CA ILE A 40 2.35 1.02 1.17
C ILE A 40 2.05 2.52 1.27
N ALA A 41 2.88 3.35 0.63
CA ALA A 41 2.66 4.78 0.50
C ALA A 41 2.22 5.13 -0.93
N VAL A 42 1.08 5.79 -1.07
CA VAL A 42 0.55 6.30 -2.33
C VAL A 42 0.91 7.77 -2.44
N LEU A 43 1.78 8.13 -3.38
CA LEU A 43 2.26 9.48 -3.52
C LEU A 43 1.28 10.33 -4.33
N THR A 44 0.95 11.51 -3.81
CA THR A 44 0.11 12.48 -4.49
C THR A 44 0.70 13.89 -4.44
N LYS A 45 0.46 14.68 -5.49
CA LYS A 45 0.82 16.12 -5.50
C LYS A 45 -0.17 16.97 -4.70
N LYS A 46 -1.29 16.39 -4.27
CA LYS A 46 -2.30 17.08 -3.46
C LYS A 46 -1.73 17.31 -2.05
N ARG A 47 -1.81 18.56 -1.58
CA ARG A 47 -1.41 18.95 -0.21
C ARG A 47 -2.60 19.17 0.71
N ASP A 48 -3.80 19.20 0.14
CA ASP A 48 -5.03 19.37 0.89
C ASP A 48 -5.34 18.08 1.65
N ARG A 49 -5.43 18.19 2.98
CA ARG A 49 -5.65 17.05 3.86
C ARG A 49 -7.00 16.38 3.62
N THR A 50 -8.05 17.15 3.36
CA THR A 50 -9.39 16.62 3.08
C THR A 50 -9.33 15.79 1.81
N ARG A 51 -8.63 16.27 0.77
CA ARG A 51 -8.44 15.52 -0.46
C ARG A 51 -7.62 14.24 -0.26
N CYS A 52 -6.61 14.25 0.60
CA CYS A 52 -5.87 13.01 0.94
C CYS A 52 -6.76 12.00 1.68
N ILE A 53 -7.62 12.46 2.59
CA ILE A 53 -8.58 11.61 3.30
C ILE A 53 -9.60 11.02 2.32
N GLU A 54 -10.09 11.80 1.36
CA GLU A 54 -11.00 11.32 0.31
C GLU A 54 -10.34 10.20 -0.51
N ILE A 55 -9.12 10.41 -1.01
CA ILE A 55 -8.36 9.40 -1.76
C ILE A 55 -8.17 8.14 -0.92
N TRP A 56 -7.77 8.28 0.36
CA TRP A 56 -7.60 7.15 1.26
C TRP A 56 -8.90 6.39 1.48
N THR A 57 -10.01 7.11 1.68
CA THR A 57 -11.34 6.54 1.91
C THR A 57 -11.85 5.81 0.67
N GLU A 58 -11.60 6.33 -0.54
CA GLU A 58 -11.94 5.67 -1.80
C GLU A 58 -11.21 4.33 -1.99
N MET A 59 -10.07 4.12 -1.31
CA MET A 59 -9.27 2.89 -1.37
C MET A 59 -9.62 1.88 -0.27
N LEU A 60 -10.22 2.33 0.83
CA LEU A 60 -10.63 1.46 1.93
C LEU A 60 -11.58 0.35 1.43
N GLY A 61 -11.31 -0.88 1.86
CA GLY A 61 -12.10 -2.07 1.50
C GLY A 61 -11.92 -2.57 0.07
N LYS A 62 -11.15 -1.86 -0.79
CA LYS A 62 -10.80 -2.34 -2.14
C LYS A 62 -9.46 -3.06 -2.16
N VAL A 63 -8.58 -2.73 -1.22
CA VAL A 63 -7.24 -3.31 -1.11
C VAL A 63 -7.33 -4.58 -0.27
N PRO A 64 -6.70 -5.69 -0.69
CA PRO A 64 -6.71 -6.94 0.06
C PRO A 64 -6.18 -6.78 1.50
N GLU A 65 -6.57 -7.69 2.39
CA GLU A 65 -5.99 -7.76 3.72
C GLU A 65 -4.47 -8.03 3.67
N GLY A 66 -3.74 -7.53 4.68
CA GLY A 66 -2.28 -7.65 4.77
C GLY A 66 -1.49 -6.46 4.20
N TYR A 67 -2.16 -5.39 3.78
CA TYR A 67 -1.55 -4.13 3.35
C TYR A 67 -1.98 -2.98 4.27
N ASP A 68 -1.02 -2.16 4.73
CA ASP A 68 -1.31 -0.90 5.41
C ASP A 68 -1.04 0.27 4.47
N LEU A 69 -2.11 0.94 4.03
CA LEU A 69 -2.06 2.02 3.05
C LEU A 69 -2.02 3.40 3.70
N LYS A 70 -1.08 4.23 3.23
CA LYS A 70 -0.94 5.66 3.54
C LYS A 70 -0.98 6.49 2.25
N ILE A 71 -1.57 7.69 2.31
CA ILE A 71 -1.55 8.71 1.24
C ILE A 71 -0.61 9.85 1.65
#